data_AF-A0A8I2CA75-F1
#
_entry.id   AF-A0A8I2CA75-F1
#
_cell.length_a   1.000
_cell.length_b   1.000
_cell.length_c   1.000
_cell.angle_alpha   90.00
_cell.angle_beta   90.00
_cell.angle_gamma   90.00
#
_symmetry.space_group_name_H-M   'P 1'
#
loop_
_entity.id
_entity.type
_entity.pdbx_description
1 polymer ?
#
loop_
_entity_poly.entity_id
_entity_poly.type
_entity_poly.pdbx_seq_one_letter_code
_entity_poly.pdbx_strand_id
1 'polypeptide(L)'
;MLRFPLILQLRILGYVWAASWNQSGVGTLQVLTVDASAFDGGSIRGSQIVDGSGSNTRPAEKTEEQKAEESRLVAEKAAADKAAADKKAADLVAAEKAAAEKAAAEQAAAAQAAADKAAQQAEAELARRNEIRRRGSDYAILSETIWNITRTPNEMTDKVDIIVKSIQKNNQGLVVEVEGTCKNGEVRFSGLVVGDDGKPNVNLVGRTAIGDGSIGFGVPALYRVNDRQPSNVIIPELEFINKLQLVVFANPSRKSETFEDSVRLMGALLGANVFARTSETWRIMTELKTDRGNVIVKIPIFDANIQALFQSCS
;
A
#
# COMPACT_ATOMS: atom_id res chain seq x y z
N MET A 1 -14.44 -2.57 -72.95
CA MET A 1 -15.18 -2.70 -71.67
C MET A 1 -15.16 -4.16 -71.25
N LEU A 2 -14.33 -4.52 -70.27
CA LEU A 2 -14.34 -5.84 -69.64
C LEU A 2 -14.36 -5.61 -68.12
N ARG A 3 -15.47 -5.98 -67.48
CA ARG A 3 -15.66 -5.96 -66.03
C ARG A 3 -15.46 -7.39 -65.51
N PHE A 4 -14.51 -7.59 -64.61
CA PHE A 4 -14.42 -8.75 -63.71
C PHE A 4 -15.01 -8.35 -62.35
N PRO A 5 -15.87 -9.17 -61.71
CA PRO A 5 -16.29 -8.93 -60.34
C PRO A 5 -15.28 -9.53 -59.35
N LEU A 6 -14.86 -8.72 -58.39
CA LEU A 6 -14.08 -9.11 -57.22
C LEU A 6 -15.03 -9.77 -56.20
N ILE A 7 -14.79 -11.05 -55.84
CA ILE A 7 -15.49 -11.72 -54.74
C ILE A 7 -14.70 -11.46 -53.46
N LEU A 8 -15.28 -10.71 -52.53
CA LEU A 8 -14.72 -10.44 -51.20
C LEU A 8 -15.08 -11.62 -50.27
N GLN A 9 -14.12 -12.50 -49.97
CA GLN A 9 -14.27 -13.57 -48.98
C GLN A 9 -14.14 -12.97 -47.57
N LEU A 10 -15.24 -12.97 -46.81
CA LEU A 10 -15.28 -12.54 -45.42
C LEU A 10 -14.82 -13.70 -44.52
N ARG A 11 -13.59 -13.67 -43.98
CA ARG A 11 -13.14 -14.61 -42.95
C ARG A 11 -13.59 -14.11 -41.57
N ILE A 12 -14.45 -14.87 -40.90
CA ILE A 12 -14.84 -14.60 -39.51
C ILE A 12 -13.85 -15.34 -38.59
N LEU A 13 -13.01 -14.60 -37.87
CA LEU A 13 -12.12 -15.12 -36.82
C LEU A 13 -12.89 -15.16 -35.49
N GLY A 14 -13.17 -16.35 -34.99
CA GLY A 14 -13.69 -16.56 -33.64
C GLY A 14 -12.57 -16.70 -32.62
N TYR A 15 -12.66 -16.03 -31.49
CA TYR A 15 -11.74 -16.17 -30.36
C TYR A 15 -12.44 -16.87 -29.20
N VAL A 16 -11.80 -17.90 -28.64
CA VAL A 16 -12.27 -18.59 -27.43
C VAL A 16 -11.29 -18.28 -26.30
N TRP A 17 -11.84 -17.82 -25.17
CA TRP A 17 -11.06 -17.53 -23.97
C TRP A 17 -11.16 -18.72 -23.02
N ALA A 18 -10.02 -19.32 -22.67
CA ALA A 18 -9.94 -20.35 -21.64
C ALA A 18 -9.10 -19.80 -20.47
N ALA A 19 -9.72 -19.72 -19.29
CA ALA A 19 -9.03 -19.37 -18.06
C ALA A 19 -8.88 -20.62 -17.19
N SER A 20 -7.67 -20.86 -16.69
CA SER A 20 -7.37 -21.95 -15.75
C SER A 20 -6.75 -21.36 -14.49
N TRP A 21 -7.17 -21.86 -13.33
CA TRP A 21 -6.73 -21.41 -12.02
C TRP A 21 -6.14 -22.60 -11.27
N ASN A 22 -4.93 -22.45 -10.73
CA ASN A 22 -4.37 -23.43 -9.79
C ASN A 22 -4.70 -23.02 -8.34
N GLN A 23 -4.50 -23.95 -7.40
CA GLN A 23 -4.83 -23.75 -5.98
C GLN A 23 -4.00 -22.65 -5.28
N SER A 24 -3.04 -22.02 -5.96
CA SER A 24 -2.19 -20.94 -5.44
C SER A 24 -2.60 -19.54 -5.93
N GLY A 25 -3.68 -19.42 -6.70
CA GLY A 25 -4.27 -18.13 -7.08
C GLY A 25 -3.54 -17.34 -8.18
N VAL A 26 -2.62 -17.97 -8.92
CA VAL A 26 -1.98 -17.35 -10.09
C VAL A 26 -2.66 -17.87 -11.36
N GLY A 27 -3.39 -17.00 -12.07
CA GLY A 27 -4.05 -17.33 -13.33
C GLY A 27 -3.19 -16.97 -14.54
N THR A 28 -3.08 -17.88 -15.51
CA THR A 28 -2.50 -17.61 -16.84
C THR A 28 -3.60 -17.52 -17.87
N LEU A 29 -3.55 -16.47 -18.70
CA LEU A 29 -4.47 -16.24 -19.81
C LEU A 29 -3.76 -16.61 -21.11
N GLN A 30 -4.27 -17.60 -21.83
CA GLN A 30 -3.78 -17.93 -23.18
C GLN A 30 -4.88 -17.75 -24.21
N VAL A 31 -4.55 -17.02 -25.28
CA VAL A 31 -5.43 -16.82 -26.43
C VAL A 31 -5.07 -17.88 -27.46
N LEU A 32 -5.99 -18.82 -27.72
CA LEU A 32 -5.85 -19.81 -28.78
C LEU A 32 -6.70 -19.39 -29.97
N THR A 33 -6.06 -19.18 -31.11
CA THR A 33 -6.73 -18.99 -32.40
C THR A 33 -7.12 -20.34 -32.96
N VAL A 34 -8.42 -20.61 -33.12
CA VAL A 34 -8.90 -21.87 -33.72
C VAL A 34 -9.37 -21.57 -35.14
N ASP A 35 -8.76 -22.22 -36.12
CA ASP A 35 -9.18 -22.18 -37.52
C ASP A 35 -10.35 -23.18 -37.70
N ALA A 36 -11.49 -22.70 -38.21
CA ALA A 36 -12.73 -23.48 -38.34
C ALA A 36 -12.71 -24.53 -39.47
N SER A 37 -11.55 -24.83 -40.04
CA SER A 37 -11.39 -25.80 -41.14
C SER A 37 -11.14 -27.26 -40.70
N ALA A 38 -11.16 -27.56 -39.39
CA ALA A 38 -10.73 -28.86 -38.85
C ALA A 38 -11.84 -29.86 -38.44
N PHE A 39 -13.11 -29.63 -38.81
CA PHE A 39 -14.17 -30.64 -38.63
C PHE A 39 -14.58 -31.22 -39.99
N ASP A 40 -13.81 -32.21 -40.44
CA ASP A 40 -14.25 -33.17 -41.45
C ASP A 40 -14.24 -34.58 -40.87
N GLY A 41 -15.18 -35.40 -41.33
CA GLY A 41 -15.81 -36.49 -40.58
C GLY A 41 -14.96 -37.67 -40.10
N GLY A 42 -15.51 -38.44 -39.15
CA GLY A 42 -14.89 -39.67 -38.67
C GLY A 42 -15.60 -40.41 -37.53
N SER A 43 -16.66 -41.16 -37.86
CA SER A 43 -17.02 -42.51 -37.35
C SER A 43 -16.88 -42.87 -35.85
N ILE A 44 -17.99 -43.28 -35.23
CA ILE A 44 -18.00 -44.32 -34.19
C ILE A 44 -18.93 -45.46 -34.65
N ARG A 45 -18.35 -46.67 -34.69
CA ARG A 45 -18.92 -47.97 -35.02
C ARG A 45 -19.51 -48.67 -33.78
N GLY A 46 -20.41 -49.62 -34.06
CA GLY A 46 -20.71 -50.82 -33.26
C GLY A 46 -22.20 -50.90 -32.86
N SER A 47 -22.97 -51.97 -33.06
CA SER A 47 -22.72 -53.38 -33.43
C SER A 47 -24.09 -54.00 -33.84
N GLN A 48 -24.21 -54.80 -34.92
CA GLN A 48 -24.32 -56.29 -34.95
C GLN A 48 -25.66 -56.86 -34.40
N ILE A 49 -26.37 -57.90 -34.92
CA ILE A 49 -26.36 -58.94 -36.00
C ILE A 49 -27.89 -59.26 -36.24
N VAL A 50 -28.43 -59.82 -37.34
CA VAL A 50 -28.36 -61.21 -37.84
C VAL A 50 -29.00 -61.34 -39.22
N ASP A 51 -28.32 -62.15 -40.03
CA ASP A 51 -28.58 -62.85 -41.30
C ASP A 51 -30.01 -63.06 -41.83
N GLY A 52 -30.11 -63.10 -43.17
CA GLY A 52 -31.29 -63.62 -43.87
C GLY A 52 -31.24 -63.46 -45.40
N SER A 53 -30.60 -64.42 -46.06
CA SER A 53 -30.59 -64.72 -47.50
C SER A 53 -31.95 -64.54 -48.24
N GLY A 54 -31.92 -64.11 -49.51
CA GLY A 54 -32.95 -64.55 -50.49
C GLY A 54 -33.41 -63.54 -51.55
N SER A 55 -32.81 -63.63 -52.74
CA SER A 55 -33.37 -63.39 -54.08
C SER A 55 -34.32 -62.20 -54.39
N ASN A 56 -33.84 -61.33 -55.28
CA ASN A 56 -34.40 -61.03 -56.61
C ASN A 56 -35.87 -60.55 -56.70
N THR A 57 -36.11 -59.29 -57.10
CA THR A 57 -37.02 -58.91 -58.21
C THR A 57 -37.03 -57.38 -58.49
N ARG A 58 -36.72 -57.06 -59.75
CA ARG A 58 -37.13 -55.97 -60.68
C ARG A 58 -37.96 -54.75 -60.17
N PRO A 59 -37.69 -53.53 -60.65
CA PRO A 59 -38.28 -52.29 -60.12
C PRO A 59 -39.72 -52.05 -60.62
N ALA A 60 -40.55 -51.45 -59.76
CA ALA A 60 -41.82 -50.85 -60.12
C ALA A 60 -41.90 -49.42 -59.55
N GLU A 61 -41.92 -48.51 -60.51
CA GLU A 61 -42.31 -47.10 -60.54
C GLU A 61 -43.26 -46.66 -59.40
N LYS A 62 -42.80 -45.69 -58.60
CA LYS A 62 -43.53 -45.06 -57.49
C LYS A 62 -44.08 -43.71 -57.97
N THR A 63 -45.40 -43.54 -57.87
CA THR A 63 -46.22 -42.43 -58.36
C THR A 63 -45.85 -41.07 -57.74
N GLU A 64 -45.86 -40.00 -58.55
CA GLU A 64 -45.42 -38.64 -58.21
C GLU A 64 -46.21 -37.94 -57.07
N GLU A 65 -47.41 -38.41 -56.71
CA GLU A 65 -48.23 -37.81 -55.64
C GLU A 65 -47.74 -38.10 -54.21
N GLN A 66 -47.16 -39.27 -53.94
CA GLN A 66 -46.65 -39.59 -52.59
C GLN A 66 -45.39 -38.77 -52.23
N LYS A 67 -44.62 -38.34 -53.23
CA LYS A 67 -43.43 -37.49 -53.06
C LYS A 67 -43.81 -36.02 -52.79
N ALA A 68 -45.00 -35.60 -53.24
CA ALA A 68 -45.51 -34.24 -53.02
C ALA A 68 -46.08 -34.04 -51.60
N GLU A 69 -46.62 -35.09 -50.98
CA GLU A 69 -47.20 -35.00 -49.63
C GLU A 69 -46.14 -35.17 -48.52
N GLU A 70 -45.17 -36.06 -48.72
CA GLU A 70 -44.01 -36.21 -47.82
C GLU A 70 -43.12 -34.95 -47.82
N SER A 71 -43.01 -34.25 -48.95
CA SER A 71 -42.27 -32.98 -49.04
C SER A 71 -42.98 -31.79 -48.37
N ARG A 72 -44.33 -31.75 -48.32
CA ARG A 72 -45.06 -30.73 -47.54
C ARG A 72 -44.90 -30.93 -46.04
N LEU A 73 -45.00 -32.17 -45.54
CA LEU A 73 -44.84 -32.46 -44.11
C LEU A 73 -43.41 -32.22 -43.61
N VAL A 74 -42.39 -32.51 -44.42
CA VAL A 74 -40.99 -32.19 -44.10
C VAL A 74 -40.74 -30.69 -44.11
N ALA A 75 -41.35 -29.94 -45.04
CA ALA A 75 -41.24 -28.47 -45.08
C ALA A 75 -41.93 -27.78 -43.89
N GLU A 76 -43.09 -28.28 -43.46
CA GLU A 76 -43.87 -27.71 -42.34
C GLU A 76 -43.21 -28.02 -40.97
N LYS A 77 -42.64 -29.22 -40.81
CA LYS A 77 -41.84 -29.57 -39.62
C LYS A 77 -40.52 -28.80 -39.53
N ALA A 78 -39.85 -28.58 -40.66
CA ALA A 78 -38.64 -27.74 -40.71
C ALA A 78 -38.93 -26.26 -40.42
N ALA A 79 -40.09 -25.74 -40.83
CA ALA A 79 -40.52 -24.39 -40.49
C ALA A 79 -40.85 -24.22 -38.99
N ALA A 80 -41.47 -25.23 -38.38
CA ALA A 80 -41.76 -25.25 -36.94
C ALA A 80 -40.49 -25.37 -36.09
N ASP A 81 -39.53 -26.22 -36.47
CA ASP A 81 -38.25 -26.37 -35.75
C ASP A 81 -37.37 -25.12 -35.88
N LYS A 82 -37.38 -24.44 -37.03
CA LYS A 82 -36.68 -23.16 -37.21
C LYS A 82 -37.28 -22.04 -36.35
N ALA A 83 -38.60 -21.95 -36.27
CA ALA A 83 -39.28 -20.98 -35.41
C ALA A 83 -39.05 -21.25 -33.91
N ALA A 84 -38.96 -22.53 -33.50
CA ALA A 84 -38.63 -22.90 -32.11
C ALA A 84 -37.16 -22.62 -31.74
N ALA A 85 -36.24 -22.79 -32.70
CA ALA A 85 -34.83 -22.45 -32.52
C ALA A 85 -34.60 -20.93 -32.43
N ASP A 86 -35.25 -20.13 -33.28
CA ASP A 86 -35.14 -18.67 -33.26
C ASP A 86 -35.70 -18.06 -31.97
N LYS A 87 -36.79 -18.64 -31.43
CA LYS A 87 -37.35 -18.22 -30.13
C LYS A 87 -36.41 -18.51 -28.95
N LYS A 88 -35.76 -19.68 -28.92
CA LYS A 88 -34.77 -20.01 -27.88
C LYS A 88 -33.51 -19.15 -27.98
N ALA A 89 -33.06 -18.82 -29.19
CA ALA A 89 -31.92 -17.92 -29.39
C ALA A 89 -32.25 -16.50 -28.89
N ALA A 90 -33.45 -16.00 -29.16
CA ALA A 90 -33.90 -14.70 -28.66
C ALA A 90 -34.00 -14.66 -27.11
N ASP A 91 -34.52 -15.72 -26.49
CA ASP A 91 -34.65 -15.81 -25.03
C ASP A 91 -33.28 -15.90 -24.32
N LEU A 92 -32.30 -16.59 -24.91
CA LEU A 92 -30.93 -16.66 -24.39
C LEU A 92 -30.21 -15.30 -24.45
N VAL A 93 -30.34 -14.58 -25.57
CA VAL A 93 -29.76 -13.22 -25.72
C VAL A 93 -30.41 -12.23 -24.75
N ALA A 94 -31.73 -12.33 -24.52
CA ALA A 94 -32.42 -11.50 -23.54
C ALA A 94 -31.97 -11.79 -22.11
N ALA A 95 -31.79 -13.07 -21.76
CA ALA A 95 -31.31 -13.47 -20.43
C ALA A 95 -29.84 -13.06 -20.18
N GLU A 96 -28.97 -13.18 -21.19
CA GLU A 96 -27.56 -12.80 -21.09
C GLU A 96 -27.41 -11.27 -20.97
N LYS A 97 -28.22 -10.50 -21.71
CA LYS A 97 -28.27 -9.04 -21.57
C LYS A 97 -28.75 -8.61 -20.19
N ALA A 98 -29.78 -9.25 -19.64
CA ALA A 98 -30.27 -8.96 -18.29
C ALA A 98 -29.24 -9.33 -17.20
N ALA A 99 -28.51 -10.43 -17.37
CA ALA A 99 -27.43 -10.82 -16.47
C ALA A 99 -26.24 -9.84 -16.52
N ALA A 100 -25.86 -9.38 -17.72
CA ALA A 100 -24.81 -8.39 -17.91
C ALA A 100 -25.19 -7.02 -17.32
N GLU A 101 -26.43 -6.57 -17.49
CA GLU A 101 -26.92 -5.32 -16.90
C GLU A 101 -26.96 -5.39 -15.36
N LYS A 102 -27.36 -6.53 -14.78
CA LYS A 102 -27.34 -6.74 -13.33
C LYS A 102 -25.91 -6.75 -12.78
N ALA A 103 -24.97 -7.43 -13.46
CA ALA A 103 -23.56 -7.44 -13.06
C ALA A 103 -22.93 -6.04 -13.16
N ALA A 104 -23.25 -5.26 -14.19
CA ALA A 104 -22.80 -3.87 -14.32
C ALA A 104 -23.36 -2.96 -13.21
N ALA A 105 -24.64 -3.13 -12.85
CA ALA A 105 -25.26 -2.39 -11.76
C ALA A 105 -24.66 -2.74 -10.39
N GLU A 106 -24.37 -4.01 -10.13
CA GLU A 106 -23.70 -4.46 -8.90
C GLU A 106 -22.25 -3.94 -8.82
N GLN A 107 -21.49 -3.94 -9.92
CA GLN A 107 -20.16 -3.34 -9.97
C GLN A 107 -20.18 -1.83 -9.74
N ALA A 108 -21.14 -1.11 -10.33
CA ALA A 108 -21.30 0.33 -10.13
C ALA A 108 -21.67 0.66 -8.67
N ALA A 109 -22.56 -0.12 -8.04
CA ALA A 109 -22.92 0.04 -6.64
C ALA A 109 -21.73 -0.26 -5.70
N ALA A 110 -20.94 -1.30 -5.99
CA ALA A 110 -19.73 -1.62 -5.23
C ALA A 110 -18.65 -0.53 -5.38
N ALA A 111 -18.48 0.02 -6.59
CA ALA A 111 -17.57 1.12 -6.85
C ALA A 111 -17.99 2.40 -6.11
N GLN A 112 -19.28 2.74 -6.13
CA GLN A 112 -19.82 3.88 -5.39
C GLN A 112 -19.63 3.72 -3.88
N ALA A 113 -19.94 2.54 -3.32
CA ALA A 113 -19.74 2.27 -1.90
C ALA A 113 -18.25 2.31 -1.48
N ALA A 114 -17.33 1.89 -2.36
CA ALA A 114 -15.90 2.01 -2.13
C ALA A 114 -15.43 3.48 -2.19
N ALA A 115 -15.93 4.26 -3.14
CA ALA A 115 -15.65 5.69 -3.26
C ALA A 115 -16.16 6.48 -2.04
N ASP A 116 -17.37 6.20 -1.58
CA ASP A 116 -17.96 6.86 -0.41
C ASP A 116 -17.16 6.55 0.87
N LYS A 117 -16.74 5.29 1.05
CA LYS A 117 -15.84 4.90 2.15
C LYS A 117 -14.48 5.59 2.08
N ALA A 118 -13.89 5.69 0.89
CA ALA A 118 -12.62 6.37 0.69
C ALA A 118 -12.73 7.88 0.99
N ALA A 119 -13.83 8.52 0.58
CA ALA A 119 -14.11 9.93 0.89
C ALA A 119 -14.27 10.15 2.40
N GLN A 120 -15.04 9.31 3.09
CA GLN A 120 -15.19 9.38 4.55
C GLN A 120 -13.85 9.17 5.28
N GLN A 121 -13.02 8.24 4.81
CA GLN A 121 -11.68 8.04 5.37
C GLN A 121 -10.77 9.25 5.14
N ALA A 122 -10.81 9.85 3.95
CA ALA A 122 -10.04 11.05 3.64
C ALA A 122 -10.47 12.26 4.50
N GLU A 123 -11.77 12.44 4.71
CA GLU A 123 -12.31 13.49 5.57
C GLU A 123 -11.92 13.27 7.04
N ALA A 124 -12.05 12.03 7.55
CA ALA A 124 -11.64 11.68 8.90
C ALA A 124 -10.13 11.89 9.12
N GLU A 125 -9.30 11.53 8.14
CA GLU A 125 -7.86 11.76 8.18
C GLU A 125 -7.51 13.25 8.12
N LEU A 126 -8.20 14.03 7.31
CA LEU A 126 -8.02 15.50 7.26
C LEU A 126 -8.42 16.15 8.59
N ALA A 127 -9.55 15.77 9.15
CA ALA A 127 -9.99 16.23 10.47
C ALA A 127 -8.95 15.89 11.55
N ARG A 128 -8.42 14.66 11.53
CA ARG A 128 -7.35 14.23 12.43
C ARG A 128 -6.08 15.06 12.28
N ARG A 129 -5.65 15.34 11.05
CA ARG A 129 -4.46 16.19 10.78
C ARG A 129 -4.65 17.63 11.25
N ASN A 130 -5.82 18.20 10.98
CA ASN A 130 -6.16 19.55 11.44
C ASN A 130 -6.12 19.64 12.96
N GLU A 131 -6.64 18.61 13.64
CA GLU A 131 -6.59 18.53 15.09
C GLU A 131 -5.16 18.43 15.62
N ILE A 132 -4.33 17.53 15.05
CA ILE A 132 -2.91 17.41 15.44
C ILE A 132 -2.19 18.76 15.24
N ARG A 133 -2.43 19.43 14.12
CA ARG A 133 -1.83 20.74 13.83
C ARG A 133 -2.24 21.78 14.87
N ARG A 134 -3.54 21.87 15.19
CA ARG A 134 -4.06 22.79 16.21
C ARG A 134 -3.39 22.54 17.55
N ARG A 135 -3.44 21.31 18.05
CA ARG A 135 -2.86 20.92 19.34
C ARG A 135 -1.34 21.15 19.39
N GLY A 136 -0.66 20.90 18.28
CA GLY A 136 0.77 21.14 18.16
C GLY A 136 1.14 22.61 18.20
N SER A 137 0.42 23.46 17.45
CA SER A 137 0.62 24.90 17.50
C SER A 137 0.35 25.45 18.90
N ASP A 138 -0.74 25.03 19.56
CA ASP A 138 -1.06 25.43 20.93
C ASP A 138 0.06 25.02 21.89
N TYR A 139 0.56 23.79 21.77
CA TYR A 139 1.66 23.31 22.61
C TYR A 139 2.97 24.06 22.37
N ALA A 140 3.31 24.39 21.12
CA ALA A 140 4.52 25.14 20.81
C ALA A 140 4.53 26.53 21.47
N ILE A 141 3.35 27.16 21.59
CA ILE A 141 3.19 28.43 22.28
C ILE A 141 3.32 28.24 23.80
N LEU A 142 2.71 27.18 24.34
CA LEU A 142 2.65 26.91 25.78
C LEU A 142 3.88 26.19 26.36
N SER A 143 4.80 25.67 25.54
CA SER A 143 5.90 24.82 26.02
C SER A 143 6.94 25.58 26.84
N GLU A 144 6.93 26.93 26.78
CA GLU A 144 7.90 27.83 27.42
C GLU A 144 9.34 27.53 26.99
N THR A 145 9.53 26.96 25.79
CA THR A 145 10.84 26.65 25.22
C THR A 145 11.17 27.60 24.10
N ILE A 146 12.35 28.19 24.13
CA ILE A 146 12.86 29.02 23.02
C ILE A 146 13.73 28.14 22.13
N TRP A 147 13.41 28.13 20.84
CA TRP A 147 14.20 27.46 19.81
C TRP A 147 14.81 28.50 18.88
N ASN A 148 16.10 28.40 18.63
CA ASN A 148 16.83 29.24 17.69
C ASN A 148 17.27 28.41 16.49
N ILE A 149 17.18 28.97 15.29
CA ILE A 149 17.63 28.34 14.06
C ILE A 149 18.94 28.97 13.59
N THR A 150 19.88 28.14 13.18
CA THR A 150 21.13 28.52 12.51
C THR A 150 21.15 27.87 11.15
N ARG A 151 21.50 28.66 10.13
CA ARG A 151 21.61 28.23 8.73
C ARG A 151 23.04 28.50 8.27
N THR A 152 23.77 27.43 7.98
CA THR A 152 25.17 27.52 7.56
C THR A 152 25.27 26.98 6.14
N PRO A 153 25.73 27.76 5.15
CA PRO A 153 26.03 27.24 3.82
C PRO A 153 27.08 26.14 3.91
N ASN A 154 26.86 25.02 3.27
CA ASN A 154 27.86 23.96 3.24
C ASN A 154 28.86 24.27 2.12
N GLU A 155 30.15 24.39 2.43
CA GLU A 155 31.16 24.75 1.42
C GLU A 155 31.38 23.65 0.36
N MET A 156 31.00 22.40 0.68
CA MET A 156 31.20 21.25 -0.19
C MET A 156 29.95 20.84 -0.96
N THR A 157 28.78 21.42 -0.65
CA THR A 157 27.52 21.09 -1.32
C THR A 157 26.66 22.35 -1.47
N ASP A 158 25.83 22.45 -2.50
CA ASP A 158 24.88 23.57 -2.65
C ASP A 158 23.73 23.56 -1.61
N LYS A 159 23.90 22.83 -0.50
CA LYS A 159 22.92 22.69 0.59
C LYS A 159 23.24 23.64 1.73
N VAL A 160 22.18 24.01 2.45
CA VAL A 160 22.29 24.79 3.69
C VAL A 160 22.08 23.85 4.86
N ASP A 161 23.09 23.74 5.72
CA ASP A 161 23.00 22.99 6.96
C ASP A 161 22.14 23.78 7.96
N ILE A 162 21.03 23.17 8.37
CA ILE A 162 20.11 23.74 9.34
C ILE A 162 20.30 23.05 10.68
N ILE A 163 20.53 23.85 11.71
CA ILE A 163 20.63 23.42 13.10
C ILE A 163 19.62 24.21 13.92
N VAL A 164 18.83 23.54 14.75
CA VAL A 164 17.96 24.19 15.72
C VAL A 164 18.46 23.91 17.12
N LYS A 165 18.49 24.94 17.99
CA LYS A 165 19.02 24.84 19.35
C LYS A 165 18.02 25.37 20.37
N SER A 166 17.94 24.71 21.52
CA SER A 166 17.16 25.16 22.67
C SER A 166 17.94 24.92 23.96
N ILE A 167 17.88 25.88 24.88
CA ILE A 167 18.50 25.76 26.20
C ILE A 167 17.35 25.61 27.20
N GLN A 168 17.28 24.46 27.87
CA GLN A 168 16.22 24.14 28.81
C GLN A 168 16.83 23.97 30.21
N LYS A 169 16.31 24.70 31.18
CA LYS A 169 16.86 24.75 32.54
C LYS A 169 15.85 24.23 33.54
N ASN A 170 16.33 23.59 34.60
CA ASN A 170 15.52 23.32 35.79
C ASN A 170 15.85 24.30 36.92
N ASN A 171 15.07 24.26 38.00
CA ASN A 171 15.27 25.13 39.17
C ASN A 171 16.50 24.78 40.02
N GLN A 172 17.23 23.71 39.67
CA GLN A 172 18.36 23.18 40.42
C GLN A 172 19.70 23.46 39.71
N GLY A 173 19.72 24.40 38.77
CA GLY A 173 20.92 24.78 38.03
C GLY A 173 21.33 23.77 36.95
N LEU A 174 20.48 22.79 36.63
CA LEU A 174 20.73 21.87 35.53
C LEU A 174 20.32 22.50 34.21
N VAL A 175 21.17 22.34 33.19
CA VAL A 175 20.93 22.87 31.85
C VAL A 175 21.02 21.73 30.85
N VAL A 176 20.05 21.67 29.94
CA VAL A 176 20.10 20.78 28.78
C VAL A 176 20.13 21.61 27.52
N GLU A 177 21.23 21.48 26.78
CA GLU A 177 21.39 22.06 25.45
C GLU A 177 20.87 21.07 24.42
N VAL A 178 19.68 21.36 23.88
CA VAL A 178 19.01 20.52 22.90
C VAL A 178 19.38 21.00 21.51
N GLU A 179 19.80 20.09 20.65
CA GLU A 179 20.21 20.36 19.28
C GLU A 179 19.48 19.42 18.32
N GLY A 180 18.76 19.99 17.35
CA GLY A 180 18.15 19.28 16.22
C GLY A 180 18.96 19.50 14.95
N THR A 181 19.29 18.42 14.24
CA THR A 181 20.05 18.44 12.98
C THR A 181 19.42 17.54 11.93
N CYS A 182 19.63 17.85 10.65
CA CYS A 182 19.30 16.94 9.55
C CYS A 182 20.56 16.22 9.10
N LYS A 183 20.58 14.89 9.17
CA LYS A 183 21.66 14.06 8.63
C LYS A 183 21.08 12.93 7.81
N ASN A 184 21.53 12.77 6.57
CA ASN A 184 21.10 11.69 5.68
C ASN A 184 19.57 11.60 5.44
N GLY A 185 18.85 12.73 5.53
CA GLY A 185 17.39 12.75 5.41
C GLY A 185 16.67 12.32 6.70
N GLU A 186 17.39 12.23 7.82
CA GLU A 186 16.82 12.00 9.14
C GLU A 186 16.98 13.26 10.00
N VAL A 187 15.91 13.65 10.68
CA VAL A 187 15.98 14.72 11.69
C VAL A 187 16.29 14.08 13.03
N ARG A 188 17.43 14.44 13.62
CA ARG A 188 17.92 13.91 14.89
C ARG A 188 17.97 15.02 15.93
N PHE A 189 17.36 14.77 17.08
CA PHE A 189 17.48 15.63 18.25
C PHE A 189 18.37 14.97 19.29
N SER A 190 19.35 15.73 19.78
CA SER A 190 20.24 15.35 20.86
C SER A 190 20.17 16.36 21.99
N GLY A 191 20.50 15.95 23.22
CA GLY A 191 20.55 16.81 24.39
C GLY A 191 21.85 16.64 25.13
N LEU A 192 22.63 17.71 25.29
CA LEU A 192 23.81 17.74 26.15
C LEU A 192 23.41 18.22 27.55
N VAL A 193 23.60 17.39 28.56
CA VAL A 193 23.28 17.72 29.95
C VAL A 193 24.52 18.31 30.64
N VAL A 194 24.41 19.55 31.11
CA VAL A 194 25.48 20.30 31.77
C VAL A 194 25.03 20.94 33.07
N GLY A 195 25.99 21.27 33.92
CA GLY A 195 25.76 22.10 35.10
C GLY A 195 25.51 23.56 34.75
N ASP A 196 25.24 24.36 35.77
CA ASP A 196 25.10 25.82 35.70
C ASP A 196 26.38 26.52 35.24
N ASP A 197 27.54 25.88 35.49
CA ASP A 197 28.85 26.27 34.98
C ASP A 197 29.08 25.95 33.49
N GLY A 198 28.10 25.35 32.81
CA GLY A 198 28.18 24.94 31.42
C GLY A 198 29.06 23.71 31.17
N LYS A 199 29.52 23.03 32.23
CA LYS A 199 30.40 21.87 32.10
C LYS A 199 29.59 20.57 32.19
N PRO A 200 29.98 19.51 31.47
CA PRO A 200 29.34 18.20 31.55
C PRO A 200 29.78 17.44 32.81
N ASN A 201 29.63 18.05 33.99
CA ASN A 201 30.00 17.48 35.29
C ASN A 201 28.78 16.94 36.08
N VAL A 202 27.64 16.81 35.41
CA VAL A 202 26.41 16.23 35.94
C VAL A 202 26.48 14.72 35.82
N ASN A 203 26.08 13.99 36.86
CA ASN A 203 26.02 12.53 36.82
C ASN A 203 24.61 12.05 36.45
N LEU A 204 24.52 11.26 35.38
CA LEU A 204 23.26 10.68 34.91
C LEU A 204 22.96 9.37 35.66
N VAL A 205 21.82 9.32 36.34
CA VAL A 205 21.47 8.21 37.23
C VAL A 205 21.07 6.97 36.43
N GLY A 206 21.62 5.81 36.82
CA GLY A 206 21.25 4.53 36.23
C GLY A 206 21.87 4.26 34.86
N ARG A 207 22.97 4.96 34.53
CA ARG A 207 23.75 4.69 33.31
C ARG A 207 24.11 3.20 33.22
N THR A 208 23.71 2.58 32.12
CA THR A 208 23.88 1.14 31.89
C THR A 208 24.53 0.89 30.53
N ALA A 209 25.28 -0.20 30.42
CA ALA A 209 25.74 -0.69 29.13
C ALA A 209 24.55 -1.11 28.27
N ILE A 210 24.62 -0.79 26.98
CA ILE A 210 23.68 -1.27 25.96
C ILE A 210 24.31 -2.52 25.35
N GLY A 211 23.67 -3.66 25.56
CA GLY A 211 24.17 -4.95 25.09
C GLY A 211 25.09 -5.61 26.08
N ASP A 212 26.10 -6.25 25.54
CA ASP A 212 27.31 -6.66 26.26
C ASP A 212 28.30 -5.48 26.46
N GLY A 213 27.90 -4.26 26.12
CA GLY A 213 28.75 -3.06 26.13
C GLY A 213 29.38 -2.73 24.77
N SER A 214 29.21 -3.57 23.75
CA SER A 214 29.71 -3.28 22.39
C SER A 214 29.02 -2.11 21.70
N ILE A 215 27.84 -1.70 22.17
CA ILE A 215 26.97 -0.70 21.52
C ILE A 215 27.07 0.66 22.22
N GLY A 216 27.72 0.72 23.39
CA GLY A 216 27.92 1.92 24.19
C GLY A 216 27.08 1.91 25.47
N PHE A 217 26.83 3.12 26.00
CA PHE A 217 26.09 3.34 27.24
C PHE A 217 24.77 4.05 26.96
N GLY A 218 23.80 3.86 27.85
CA GLY A 218 22.54 4.58 27.82
C GLY A 218 22.06 4.93 29.21
N VAL A 219 21.13 5.88 29.25
CA VAL A 219 20.57 6.41 30.49
C VAL A 219 19.07 6.18 30.51
N PRO A 220 18.51 5.62 31.61
CA PRO A 220 17.08 5.46 31.75
C PRO A 220 16.39 6.82 31.81
N ALA A 221 15.33 6.97 31.02
CA ALA A 221 14.55 8.18 30.91
C ALA A 221 13.05 7.84 30.89
N LEU A 222 12.24 8.77 31.39
CA LEU A 222 10.80 8.73 31.20
C LEU A 222 10.45 9.50 29.93
N TYR A 223 9.93 8.79 28.94
CA TYR A 223 9.67 9.33 27.62
C TYR A 223 8.18 9.40 27.33
N ARG A 224 7.72 10.52 26.76
CA ARG A 224 6.31 10.76 26.47
C ARG A 224 6.12 11.38 25.10
N VAL A 225 5.28 10.75 24.29
CA VAL A 225 4.83 11.27 22.98
C VAL A 225 3.38 11.73 23.10
N ASN A 226 3.11 12.97 22.69
CA ASN A 226 1.78 13.58 22.77
C ASN A 226 1.20 13.38 24.18
N ASP A 227 -0.06 12.92 24.30
CA ASP A 227 -0.69 12.64 25.59
C ASP A 227 -0.58 11.20 26.06
N ARG A 228 0.16 10.34 25.34
CA ARG A 228 0.34 8.95 25.75
C ARG A 228 0.91 8.87 27.17
N GLN A 229 0.68 7.75 27.84
CA GLN A 229 1.31 7.51 29.14
C GLN A 229 2.83 7.48 28.96
N PRO A 230 3.60 8.00 29.94
CA PRO A 230 5.05 7.97 29.89
C PRO A 230 5.55 6.52 29.93
N SER A 231 6.57 6.23 29.14
CA SER A 231 7.25 4.94 29.06
C SER A 231 8.69 5.06 29.52
N ASN A 232 9.17 4.10 30.29
CA ASN A 232 10.60 3.99 30.60
C ASN A 232 11.34 3.52 29.34
N VAL A 233 12.33 4.29 28.91
CA VAL A 233 13.20 3.96 27.78
C VAL A 233 14.65 4.16 28.22
N ILE A 234 15.60 3.54 27.53
CA ILE A 234 17.00 3.87 27.73
C ILE A 234 17.50 4.62 26.52
N ILE A 235 17.99 5.83 26.78
CA ILE A 235 18.44 6.75 25.75
C ILE A 235 19.94 6.56 25.56
N PRO A 236 20.39 6.26 24.33
CA PRO A 236 21.79 6.05 24.07
C PRO A 236 22.57 7.35 24.22
N GLU A 237 23.74 7.21 24.81
CA GLU A 237 24.75 8.25 24.88
C GLU A 237 25.55 8.28 23.57
N LEU A 238 25.88 9.48 23.11
CA LEU A 238 26.59 9.73 21.87
C LEU A 238 28.10 9.87 22.13
N GLU A 239 28.79 10.54 21.21
CA GLU A 239 30.25 10.71 21.18
C GLU A 239 30.84 11.40 22.44
N PHE A 240 30.03 12.11 23.23
CA PHE A 240 30.45 12.83 24.43
C PHE A 240 29.68 12.38 25.65
N ILE A 241 30.37 12.33 26.81
CA ILE A 241 29.72 12.09 28.09
C ILE A 241 28.60 13.12 28.29
N ASN A 242 27.42 12.65 28.69
CA ASN A 242 26.20 13.45 28.88
C ASN A 242 25.53 14.00 27.62
N LYS A 243 25.97 13.64 26.41
CA LYS A 243 25.24 13.94 25.17
C LYS A 243 24.35 12.75 24.79
N LEU A 244 23.04 12.93 24.84
CA LEU A 244 22.05 11.86 24.65
C LEU A 244 21.29 12.02 23.33
N GLN A 245 20.97 10.91 22.64
CA GLN A 245 20.14 10.93 21.44
C GLN A 245 18.65 10.83 21.77
N LEU A 246 17.97 11.97 21.89
CA LEU A 246 16.61 12.07 22.43
C LEU A 246 15.53 11.50 21.48
N VAL A 247 15.59 11.83 20.19
CA VAL A 247 14.63 11.35 19.19
C VAL A 247 15.20 11.41 17.78
N VAL A 248 14.80 10.46 16.93
CA VAL A 248 15.11 10.44 15.50
C VAL A 248 13.83 10.30 14.70
N PHE A 249 13.67 11.17 13.71
CA PHE A 249 12.61 11.13 12.70
C PHE A 249 13.21 10.69 11.37
N ALA A 250 12.94 9.46 10.98
CA ALA A 250 13.36 8.92 9.69
C ALA A 250 12.41 9.37 8.57
N ASN A 251 12.97 9.70 7.40
CA ASN A 251 12.16 9.95 6.20
C ASN A 251 11.71 8.60 5.59
N PRO A 252 10.39 8.34 5.49
CA PRO A 252 9.87 7.08 4.98
C PRO A 252 10.15 6.85 3.48
N SER A 253 10.59 7.86 2.74
CA SER A 253 10.71 7.82 1.26
C SER A 253 12.04 7.27 0.76
N ARG A 254 13.05 7.04 1.61
CA ARG A 254 14.33 6.43 1.19
C ARG A 254 14.25 4.91 1.22
N LYS A 255 14.18 4.29 0.04
CA LYS A 255 14.58 2.88 -0.15
C LYS A 255 16.12 2.82 -0.10
N SER A 256 16.74 2.51 1.04
CA SER A 256 18.17 2.16 1.05
C SER A 256 18.37 0.76 1.63
N GLU A 257 19.17 -0.06 0.94
CA GLU A 257 19.58 -1.41 1.38
C GLU A 257 20.58 -1.37 2.56
N THR A 258 21.06 -0.19 2.98
CA THR A 258 21.85 0.06 4.21
C THR A 258 21.04 0.57 5.41
N PHE A 259 19.73 0.76 5.23
CA PHE A 259 18.76 1.00 6.32
C PHE A 259 18.70 -0.20 7.30
N GLU A 260 19.17 -1.37 6.85
CA GLU A 260 19.07 -2.65 7.55
C GLU A 260 20.08 -2.88 8.69
N ASP A 261 21.34 -2.42 8.67
CA ASP A 261 22.26 -2.60 9.83
C ASP A 261 22.08 -1.52 10.92
N SER A 262 21.59 -0.36 10.51
CA SER A 262 21.52 0.89 11.29
C SER A 262 20.20 1.07 12.05
N VAL A 263 19.16 0.30 11.69
CA VAL A 263 17.88 0.18 12.42
C VAL A 263 17.81 -1.13 13.27
N ARG A 264 18.63 -2.14 12.96
CA ARG A 264 18.64 -3.48 13.62
C ARG A 264 19.28 -3.51 15.01
N LEU A 265 20.33 -2.74 15.27
CA LEU A 265 20.86 -2.52 16.64
C LEU A 265 19.89 -1.66 17.47
N MET A 266 19.27 -0.71 16.77
CA MET A 266 18.35 0.33 17.21
C MET A 266 17.12 -0.28 17.96
N GLY A 267 16.68 -1.51 17.65
CA GLY A 267 15.58 -2.17 18.36
C GLY A 267 15.97 -3.17 19.45
N ALA A 268 17.20 -3.69 19.44
CA ALA A 268 17.47 -5.00 20.03
C ALA A 268 17.69 -5.01 21.55
N LEU A 269 17.96 -3.87 22.19
CA LEU A 269 18.45 -3.86 23.57
C LEU A 269 17.61 -3.12 24.60
N LEU A 270 17.05 -1.95 24.32
CA LEU A 270 16.49 -1.12 25.42
C LEU A 270 15.25 -0.29 25.08
N GLY A 271 14.44 -0.72 24.11
CA GLY A 271 13.04 -0.32 24.07
C GLY A 271 12.75 1.15 23.74
N ALA A 272 13.55 1.78 22.87
CA ALA A 272 13.06 2.58 21.74
C ALA A 272 14.17 3.49 21.17
N ASN A 273 14.47 3.34 19.89
CA ASN A 273 14.55 4.55 19.07
C ASN A 273 13.13 4.97 18.91
N VAL A 274 12.78 6.11 19.50
CA VAL A 274 11.42 6.59 19.40
C VAL A 274 11.26 7.17 18.00
N PHE A 275 11.05 6.29 17.02
CA PHE A 275 10.59 6.67 15.71
C PHE A 275 9.17 7.17 15.85
N ALA A 276 9.05 8.46 16.11
CA ALA A 276 7.80 9.15 16.12
C ALA A 276 7.44 9.50 14.67
N ARG A 277 6.20 9.25 14.25
CA ARG A 277 5.73 9.77 12.96
C ARG A 277 5.58 11.28 13.09
N THR A 278 6.32 12.04 12.30
CA THR A 278 6.22 13.51 12.28
C THR A 278 4.78 13.99 12.07
N SER A 279 4.02 13.30 11.22
CA SER A 279 2.62 13.62 10.91
C SER A 279 1.65 13.42 12.07
N GLU A 280 2.00 12.59 13.05
CA GLU A 280 1.13 12.25 14.20
C GLU A 280 1.67 12.80 15.52
N THR A 281 2.85 13.40 15.52
CA THR A 281 3.57 13.80 16.73
C THR A 281 3.63 15.31 16.83
N TRP A 282 3.06 15.85 17.90
CA TRP A 282 3.05 17.27 18.17
C TRP A 282 3.85 17.66 19.41
N ARG A 283 4.09 16.71 20.32
CA ARG A 283 4.88 16.90 21.54
C ARG A 283 5.75 15.70 21.83
N ILE A 284 7.00 15.96 22.18
CA ILE A 284 7.89 14.98 22.82
C ILE A 284 8.36 15.57 24.15
N MET A 285 8.33 14.74 25.19
CA MET A 285 8.91 15.07 26.49
C MET A 285 9.80 13.94 26.97
N THR A 286 10.98 14.29 27.45
CA THR A 286 11.95 13.34 28.00
C THR A 286 12.37 13.83 29.38
N GLU A 287 12.05 13.07 30.42
CA GLU A 287 12.52 13.32 31.77
C GLU A 287 13.76 12.48 32.06
N LEU A 288 14.84 13.16 32.40
CA LEU A 288 16.14 12.59 32.73
C LEU A 288 16.38 12.73 34.23
N LYS A 289 16.84 11.66 34.86
CA LYS A 289 17.22 11.65 36.28
C LYS A 289 18.72 11.92 36.41
N THR A 290 19.07 12.91 37.23
CA THR A 290 20.46 13.27 37.50
C THR A 290 20.72 13.32 39.01
N ASP A 291 21.99 13.38 39.40
CA ASP A 291 22.41 13.59 40.78
C ASP A 291 22.00 14.95 41.36
N ARG A 292 21.68 15.93 40.49
CA ARG A 292 21.18 17.26 40.86
C ARG A 292 19.67 17.41 40.66
N GLY A 293 18.96 16.30 40.50
CA GLY A 293 17.52 16.22 40.32
C GLY A 293 17.07 16.02 38.87
N ASN A 294 15.77 16.07 38.64
CA ASN A 294 15.20 15.70 37.34
C ASN A 294 15.17 16.91 36.41
N VAL A 295 15.36 16.67 35.11
CA VAL A 295 15.15 17.66 34.07
C VAL A 295 14.22 17.12 33.01
N ILE A 296 13.28 17.96 32.57
CA ILE A 296 12.32 17.60 31.52
C ILE A 296 12.69 18.38 30.27
N VAL A 297 13.11 17.64 29.25
CA VAL A 297 13.33 18.16 27.91
C VAL A 297 12.02 18.13 27.14
N LYS A 298 11.59 19.27 26.62
CA LYS A 298 10.38 19.44 25.82
C LYS A 298 10.76 19.77 24.38
N ILE A 299 10.24 19.02 23.41
CA ILE A 299 10.43 19.29 21.98
C ILE A 299 9.04 19.52 21.33
N PRO A 300 8.66 20.78 21.11
CA PRO A 300 7.42 21.14 20.41
C PRO A 300 7.60 20.96 18.90
N ILE A 301 7.03 19.90 18.33
CA ILE A 301 7.27 19.57 16.91
C ILE A 301 6.76 20.66 15.98
N PHE A 302 5.70 21.38 16.36
CA PHE A 302 5.09 22.44 15.56
C PHE A 302 5.69 23.83 15.80
N ASP A 303 6.80 23.94 16.54
CA ASP A 303 7.57 25.18 16.60
C ASP A 303 8.07 25.56 15.20
N ALA A 304 8.04 26.85 14.88
CA ALA A 304 8.36 27.34 13.54
C ALA A 304 9.79 27.00 13.10
N ASN A 305 10.76 27.03 14.03
CA ASN A 305 12.15 26.71 13.73
C ASN A 305 12.33 25.21 13.56
N ILE A 306 11.67 24.40 14.40
CA ILE A 306 11.67 22.94 14.25
C ILE A 306 11.01 22.52 12.93
N GLN A 307 9.89 23.13 12.55
CA GLN A 307 9.22 22.88 11.27
C GLN A 307 10.13 23.25 10.08
N ALA A 308 10.86 24.36 10.17
CA ALA A 308 11.83 24.72 9.14
C ALA A 308 12.96 23.67 9.01
N LEU A 309 13.41 23.07 10.11
CA LEU A 309 14.36 21.95 10.06
C LEU A 309 13.76 20.75 9.34
N PHE A 310 12.52 20.35 9.65
CA PHE A 310 11.84 19.25 8.96
C PHE A 310 11.70 19.49 7.46
N GLN A 311 11.32 20.71 7.06
CA GLN A 311 11.16 21.10 5.65
C GLN A 311 12.50 21.09 4.88
N SER A 312 13.61 21.42 5.53
CA SER A 312 14.93 21.33 4.90
C SER A 312 15.46 19.92 4.74
N CYS A 313 14.90 18.96 5.50
CA CYS A 313 15.38 17.59 5.56
C CYS A 313 14.59 16.62 4.65
N SER A 314 13.45 17.07 4.11
CA SER A 314 12.56 16.29 3.26
C SER A 314 13.08 16.12 1.83
#